data_AF-A0A7K2FHW6-F1
#
_entry.id   AF-A0A7K2FHW6-F1
#
_cell.length_a   1.000
_cell.length_b   1.000
_cell.length_c   1.000
_cell.angle_alpha   90.00
_cell.angle_beta   90.00
_cell.angle_gamma   90.00
#
_symmetry.space_group_name_H-M   'P 1'
#
loop_
_entity.id
_entity.type
_entity.pdbx_description
1 polymer ?
#
loop_
_entity_poly.entity_id
_entity_poly.type
_entity_poly.pdbx_seq_one_letter_code
_entity_poly.pdbx_strand_id
1 'polypeptide(L)'
;DGALTGGMAWEALNNIAEAKDRPLVIVVNDNERSYAPTIGGLANHLATLRTTDGYERFLARTKDLLDRTPVVGRPLYDTLHGAKKGLKDFIAPQGMFEDLGLKYVGPIDGHDI
;
A
#
# COMPACT_ATOMS: atom_id res chain seq x y z
N ASP A 1 -8.57 8.41 5.77
CA ASP A 1 -7.99 9.20 4.66
C ASP A 1 -8.45 10.66 4.69
N GLY A 2 -9.75 10.94 4.73
CA GLY A 2 -10.28 12.31 4.69
C GLY A 2 -9.74 13.25 5.80
N ALA A 3 -9.62 12.76 7.03
CA ALA A 3 -9.03 13.55 8.12
C ALA A 3 -7.56 13.91 7.90
N LEU A 4 -6.81 13.08 7.17
CA LEU A 4 -5.40 13.33 6.88
C LEU A 4 -5.20 14.42 5.82
N THR A 5 -6.27 14.90 5.15
CA THR A 5 -6.13 16.07 4.26
C THR A 5 -6.06 17.38 5.06
N GLY A 6 -6.36 17.36 6.36
CA GLY A 6 -6.32 18.54 7.22
C GLY A 6 -4.92 18.85 7.76
N GLY A 7 -4.54 20.13 7.80
CA GLY A 7 -3.21 20.57 8.26
C GLY A 7 -2.86 20.15 9.68
N MET A 8 -3.82 20.19 10.62
CA MET A 8 -3.59 19.75 12.01
C MET A 8 -3.15 18.28 12.10
N ALA A 9 -3.65 17.42 11.21
CA ALA A 9 -3.23 16.01 11.19
C ALA A 9 -1.75 15.89 10.80
N TRP A 10 -1.29 16.71 9.85
CA TRP A 10 0.10 16.76 9.42
C TRP A 10 1.03 17.36 10.46
N GLU A 11 0.60 18.44 11.11
CA GLU A 11 1.33 19.02 12.23
C GLU A 11 1.48 18.00 13.37
N ALA A 12 0.42 17.25 13.67
CA ALA A 12 0.46 16.19 14.67
C ALA A 12 1.43 15.06 14.25
N LEU A 13 1.35 14.57 13.00
CA LEU A 13 2.27 13.54 12.49
C LEU A 13 3.73 13.97 12.58
N ASN A 14 4.04 15.22 12.22
CA ASN A 14 5.39 15.77 12.30
C ASN A 14 5.90 15.83 13.76
N ASN A 15 5.04 16.24 14.70
CA ASN A 15 5.40 16.23 16.13
C ASN A 15 5.58 14.80 16.69
N ILE A 16 4.74 13.86 16.24
CA ILE A 16 4.83 12.44 16.65
C ILE A 16 6.13 11.81 16.15
N ALA A 17 6.53 12.11 14.92
CA ALA A 17 7.76 11.60 14.32
C ALA A 17 9.03 11.96 15.13
N GLU A 18 9.05 13.15 15.75
CA GLU A 18 10.15 13.57 16.62
C GLU A 18 10.11 12.87 17.99
N ALA A 19 8.92 12.56 18.50
CA ALA A 19 8.72 11.97 19.84
C ALA A 19 8.87 10.43 19.85
N LYS A 20 10.09 9.95 19.59
CA LYS A 20 10.41 8.51 19.41
C LYS A 20 10.21 7.62 20.65
N ASP A 21 10.07 8.20 21.83
CA ASP A 21 9.92 7.50 23.12
C ASP A 21 8.46 7.23 23.50
N ARG A 22 7.50 7.64 22.67
CA ARG A 22 6.07 7.50 22.96
C ARG A 22 5.46 6.35 22.17
N PRO A 23 4.97 5.29 22.84
CA PRO A 23 4.27 4.22 22.14
C PRO A 23 2.94 4.75 21.59
N LEU A 24 2.83 4.80 20.26
CA LEU A 24 1.62 5.21 19.56
C LEU A 24 1.41 4.31 18.33
N VAL A 25 0.16 3.92 18.11
CA VAL A 25 -0.28 3.25 16.89
C VAL A 25 -1.32 4.14 16.22
N ILE A 26 -1.10 4.46 14.95
CA ILE A 26 -2.03 5.24 14.13
C ILE A 26 -2.64 4.29 13.12
N VAL A 27 -3.97 4.15 13.17
CA VAL A 27 -4.71 3.36 12.19
C VAL A 27 -5.38 4.31 11.20
N VAL A 28 -4.96 4.23 9.94
CA VAL A 28 -5.57 5.00 8.87
C VAL A 28 -6.61 4.11 8.17
N ASN A 29 -7.88 4.39 8.42
CA ASN A 29 -8.96 3.86 7.59
C ASN A 29 -9.03 4.67 6.30
N ASP A 30 -8.67 4.07 5.17
CA ASP A 30 -8.78 4.67 3.84
C ASP A 30 -9.89 3.97 3.04
N ASN A 31 -11.05 4.60 3.01
CA ASN A 31 -12.23 4.16 2.26
C ASN A 31 -12.60 5.13 1.12
N GLU A 32 -11.68 6.02 0.72
CA GLU A 32 -11.84 7.01 -0.35
C GLU A 32 -12.90 8.09 -0.10
N ARG A 33 -13.37 8.24 1.15
CA ARG A 33 -14.52 9.08 1.49
C ARG A 33 -14.27 9.97 2.71
N SER A 34 -14.59 11.24 2.54
CA SER A 34 -15.00 12.14 3.62
C SER A 34 -16.53 12.25 3.59
N TYR A 35 -17.11 13.46 3.71
CA TYR A 35 -18.53 13.69 3.39
C TYR A 35 -18.84 13.47 1.90
N ALA A 36 -17.82 13.64 1.05
CA ALA A 36 -17.80 13.40 -0.39
C ALA A 36 -16.49 12.63 -0.73
N PRO A 37 -16.24 12.20 -1.98
CA PRO A 37 -14.96 11.58 -2.33
C PRO A 37 -13.77 12.40 -1.84
N THR A 38 -12.81 11.74 -1.20
CA THR A 38 -11.61 12.43 -0.69
C THR A 38 -10.76 12.88 -1.87
N ILE A 39 -10.38 14.15 -1.90
CA ILE A 39 -9.57 14.75 -2.96
C ILE A 39 -8.22 15.24 -2.43
N GLY A 40 -7.27 15.44 -3.34
CA GLY A 40 -5.96 16.02 -3.03
C GLY A 40 -4.80 15.05 -3.23
N GLY A 41 -3.57 15.57 -3.15
CA GLY A 41 -2.35 14.80 -3.42
C GLY A 41 -2.18 13.59 -2.51
N LEU A 42 -2.53 13.73 -1.23
CA LEU A 42 -2.48 12.61 -0.27
C LEU A 42 -3.48 11.51 -0.63
N ALA A 43 -4.72 11.86 -0.97
CA ALA A 43 -5.73 10.88 -1.35
C ALA A 43 -5.29 10.07 -2.58
N ASN A 44 -4.69 10.74 -3.58
CA ASN A 44 -4.10 10.10 -4.76
C ASN A 44 -2.92 9.18 -4.39
N HIS A 45 -2.08 9.59 -3.44
CA HIS A 45 -0.97 8.77 -2.97
C HIS A 45 -1.47 7.49 -2.26
N LEU A 46 -2.44 7.61 -1.35
CA LEU A 46 -3.03 6.46 -0.66
C LEU A 46 -3.74 5.51 -1.65
N ALA A 47 -4.43 6.06 -2.66
CA ALA A 47 -5.03 5.26 -3.74
C ALA A 47 -3.99 4.46 -4.54
N THR A 48 -2.79 5.04 -4.75
CA THR A 48 -1.68 4.35 -5.42
C THR A 48 -1.22 3.15 -4.58
N LEU A 49 -1.02 3.33 -3.27
CA LEU A 49 -0.65 2.24 -2.36
C LEU A 49 -1.68 1.10 -2.36
N ARG A 50 -2.98 1.43 -2.31
CA ARG A 50 -4.07 0.43 -2.38
C ARG A 50 -4.06 -0.37 -3.69
N THR A 51 -3.84 0.32 -4.81
CA THR A 51 -3.86 -0.31 -6.14
C THR A 51 -2.71 -1.30 -6.31
N THR A 52 -1.51 -0.95 -5.82
CA THR A 52 -0.33 -1.83 -5.82
C THR A 52 -0.61 -3.16 -5.11
N ASP A 53 -1.26 -3.10 -3.95
CA ASP A 53 -1.55 -4.25 -3.12
C ASP A 53 -2.62 -5.18 -3.73
N GLY A 54 -3.65 -4.59 -4.34
CA GLY A 54 -4.64 -5.32 -5.12
C GLY A 54 -4.03 -6.03 -6.34
N TYR A 55 -3.07 -5.40 -7.01
CA TYR A 55 -2.34 -5.99 -8.13
C TYR A 55 -1.49 -7.19 -7.69
N GLU A 56 -0.78 -7.10 -6.55
CA GLU A 56 -0.03 -8.22 -5.97
C GLU A 56 -0.93 -9.41 -5.65
N ARG A 57 -2.07 -9.17 -4.99
CA ARG A 57 -3.05 -10.24 -4.70
C ARG A 57 -3.54 -10.92 -5.98
N PHE A 58 -3.82 -10.15 -7.03
CA PHE A 58 -4.22 -10.70 -8.33
C PHE A 58 -3.10 -11.52 -8.99
N LEU A 59 -1.86 -11.02 -8.98
CA LEU A 59 -0.71 -11.73 -9.53
C LEU A 59 -0.45 -13.04 -8.78
N ALA A 60 -0.50 -13.02 -7.45
CA ALA A 60 -0.33 -14.20 -6.60
C ALA A 60 -1.39 -15.27 -6.90
N ARG A 61 -2.66 -14.86 -7.04
CA ARG A 61 -3.76 -15.77 -7.40
C ARG A 61 -3.58 -16.36 -8.80
N THR A 62 -3.17 -15.54 -9.77
CA THR A 62 -2.92 -15.99 -11.14
C THR A 62 -1.77 -16.99 -11.19
N LYS A 63 -0.71 -16.75 -10.41
CA LYS A 63 0.41 -17.67 -10.28
C LYS A 63 -0.01 -19.03 -9.69
N ASP A 64 -0.78 -19.06 -8.60
CA ASP A 64 -1.25 -20.31 -7.99
C ASP A 64 -2.12 -21.14 -8.96
N LEU A 65 -2.94 -20.49 -9.78
CA LEU A 65 -3.73 -21.17 -10.83
C LEU A 65 -2.84 -21.76 -11.95
N LEU A 66 -1.80 -21.03 -12.35
CA LEU A 66 -0.85 -21.46 -13.37
C LEU A 66 0.01 -22.63 -12.88
N ASP A 67 0.51 -22.56 -11.64
CA ASP A 67 1.32 -23.61 -11.02
C ASP A 67 0.56 -24.94 -10.88
N ARG A 68 -0.78 -24.89 -10.79
CA ARG A 68 -1.66 -26.07 -10.73
C ARG A 68 -2.02 -26.65 -12.10
N THR A 69 -1.65 -25.99 -13.20
CA THR A 69 -1.95 -26.47 -14.56
C THR A 69 -0.77 -27.31 -15.08
N PRO A 70 -0.93 -28.62 -15.35
CA PRO A 70 0.20 -29.55 -15.56
C PRO A 70 1.07 -29.34 -16.82
N VAL A 71 0.86 -28.27 -17.61
CA VAL A 71 1.35 -28.19 -19.00
C VAL A 71 2.03 -26.87 -19.35
N VAL A 72 2.40 -26.02 -18.40
CA VAL A 72 2.89 -24.66 -18.73
C VAL A 72 4.42 -24.55 -18.58
N GLY A 73 5.12 -24.49 -19.71
CA GLY A 73 6.58 -24.60 -19.82
C GLY A 73 7.40 -23.37 -19.41
N ARG A 74 8.73 -23.53 -19.53
CA ARG A 74 9.80 -22.53 -19.25
C ARG A 74 9.51 -21.09 -19.74
N PRO A 75 8.90 -20.83 -20.91
CA PRO A 75 8.64 -19.46 -21.38
C PRO A 75 7.68 -18.65 -20.49
N LEU A 76 6.71 -19.33 -19.85
CA LEU A 76 5.78 -18.64 -18.94
C LEU A 76 6.48 -18.28 -17.63
N TYR A 77 7.38 -19.14 -17.14
CA TYR A 77 8.16 -18.89 -15.93
C TYR A 77 9.01 -17.62 -16.07
N ASP A 78 9.68 -17.43 -17.21
CA ASP A 78 10.49 -16.23 -17.45
C ASP A 78 9.63 -14.96 -17.57
N THR A 79 8.43 -15.07 -18.15
CA THR A 79 7.46 -13.96 -18.23
C THR A 79 6.93 -13.57 -16.85
N LEU A 80 6.56 -14.55 -16.03
CA LEU A 80 6.14 -14.34 -14.64
C LEU A 80 7.27 -13.77 -13.79
N HIS A 81 8.52 -14.20 -14.04
CA HIS A 81 9.69 -13.68 -13.34
C HIS A 81 9.95 -12.20 -13.69
N GLY A 82 9.84 -11.83 -14.97
CA GLY A 82 9.93 -10.45 -15.43
C GLY A 82 8.82 -9.55 -14.87
N ALA A 83 7.56 -10.03 -14.89
CA ALA A 83 6.43 -9.33 -14.30
C ALA A 83 6.59 -9.12 -12.79
N LYS A 84 7.03 -10.16 -12.06
CA LYS A 84 7.30 -10.08 -10.62
C LYS A 84 8.43 -9.09 -10.30
N LYS A 85 9.44 -8.98 -11.15
CA LYS A 85 10.54 -8.02 -10.98
C LYS A 85 10.06 -6.57 -11.21
N GLY A 86 9.35 -6.31 -12.31
CA GLY A 86 8.78 -4.98 -12.59
C GLY A 86 7.75 -4.55 -11.54
N LEU A 87 7.01 -5.50 -10.99
CA LEU A 87 6.10 -5.26 -9.87
C LEU A 87 6.86 -4.92 -8.58
N LYS A 88 7.92 -5.66 -8.24
CA LYS A 88 8.79 -5.30 -7.11
C LYS A 88 9.39 -3.89 -7.22
N ASP A 89 9.79 -3.50 -8.43
CA ASP A 89 10.33 -2.16 -8.69
C ASP A 89 9.24 -1.07 -8.56
N PHE A 90 7.96 -1.41 -8.81
CA PHE A 90 6.80 -0.53 -8.56
C PHE A 90 6.33 -0.52 -7.09
N ILE A 91 6.65 -1.55 -6.31
CA ILE A 91 6.28 -1.72 -4.89
C ILE A 91 7.22 -1.02 -3.92
N ALA A 92 8.35 -0.51 -4.41
CA ALA A 92 9.28 0.27 -3.61
C ALA A 92 9.13 1.80 -3.75
N PRO A 93 7.93 2.44 -3.79
CA PRO A 93 7.87 3.82 -3.34
C PRO A 93 8.10 3.76 -1.84
N GLN A 94 9.25 4.27 -1.37
CA GLN A 94 9.45 4.51 0.06
C GLN A 94 8.18 5.16 0.61
N GLY A 95 7.61 4.55 1.65
CA GLY A 95 6.32 4.99 2.15
C GLY A 95 6.47 6.42 2.66
N MET A 96 5.61 7.33 2.23
CA MET A 96 5.61 8.73 2.70
C MET A 96 5.70 8.86 4.23
N PHE A 97 5.13 7.92 4.98
CA PHE A 97 5.24 7.85 6.43
C PHE A 97 6.63 7.40 6.92
N GLU A 98 7.26 6.46 6.22
CA GLU A 98 8.62 6.01 6.52
C GLU A 98 9.64 7.12 6.29
N ASP A 99 9.42 7.98 5.29
CA ASP A 99 10.25 9.17 5.04
C ASP A 99 10.17 10.19 6.19
N LEU A 100 9.04 10.23 6.93
CA LEU A 100 8.90 10.99 8.16
C LEU A 100 9.54 10.28 9.38
N GLY A 101 10.05 9.06 9.22
CA GLY A 101 10.55 8.24 10.33
C GLY A 101 9.46 7.49 11.08
N LEU A 102 8.24 7.42 10.55
CA LEU A 102 7.14 6.63 11.11
C LEU A 102 7.11 5.25 10.47
N LYS A 103 7.19 4.20 11.29
CA LYS A 103 7.03 2.83 10.80
C LYS A 103 5.65 2.68 10.15
N TYR A 104 5.63 2.24 8.90
CA TYR A 104 4.41 1.98 8.15
C TYR A 104 4.18 0.47 8.00
N VAL A 105 2.92 0.05 8.08
CA VAL A 105 2.49 -1.33 7.79
C VAL A 105 1.18 -1.25 7.02
N GLY A 106 1.17 -1.76 5.79
CA GLY A 106 -0.02 -1.86 4.97
C GLY A 106 0.24 -1.60 3.49
N PRO A 107 -0.82 -1.39 2.70
CA PRO A 107 -2.23 -1.39 3.13
C PRO A 107 -2.68 -2.79 3.60
N ILE A 108 -3.66 -2.85 4.50
CA ILE A 108 -4.21 -4.10 5.04
C ILE A 108 -5.70 -4.16 4.67
N ASP A 109 -6.21 -5.35 4.32
CA ASP A 109 -7.65 -5.54 4.15
C ASP A 109 -8.35 -5.47 5.51
N GLY A 110 -9.14 -4.42 5.73
CA GLY A 110 -9.90 -4.23 6.97
C GLY A 110 -11.09 -5.19 7.16
N HIS A 111 -11.36 -6.07 6.19
CA HIS A 111 -12.48 -7.03 6.23
C HIS A 111 -12.04 -8.49 6.37
N ASP A 112 -10.74 -8.78 6.49
CA ASP A 112 -10.18 -10.12 6.70
C ASP A 112 -9.86 -10.32 8.20
N ILE A 113 -10.60 -11.23 8.87
CA ILE A 113 -10.58 -11.46 10.33
C ILE A 113 -9.97 -12.82 10.67
#